data_AF-A0AAW0E3L4-F1
#
_entry.id   AF-A0AAW0E3L4-F1
#
_cell.length_a   1.000
_cell.length_b   1.000
_cell.length_c   1.000
_cell.angle_alpha   90.00
_cell.angle_beta   90.00
_cell.angle_gamma   90.00
#
_symmetry.space_group_name_H-M   'P 1'
#
loop_
_entity.id
_entity.type
_entity.pdbx_description
1 polymer ?
#
loop_
_entity_poly.entity_id
_entity_poly.type
_entity_poly.pdbx_seq_one_letter_code
_entity_poly.pdbx_strand_id
1 'polypeptide(L)'
;MFQTAGYPIIPMSSPGVSTSLCEACRVLYEVPQLHHPPLNIEVLRSNHLPSRVEFSQVPSFVERSVQDLERVEERIIWLRYGLERLEKHRATLRQDIERRKSWISPIRKLPVEILQEIFSRACLGDRPEQFSLDISSAVVEDHSHCEYNCRTTFGCSDGRFITRKRTNAIPSRLSHVCSHWMNVIVGLPRLWSSIRLNLAKLDRKHARLVHIYLGHSKEHPLKIHLHEHLEDSYMLHEDTTQIIERAGYSVLGSIMRELSRCEELSYDLDTDGPIQLVHEEFRPQSLHRLSFFGEKVWDDVGPKTQWFWSLVRDSPSLTHMVVEVLKPDYIPSNLQILKINYKEESDCGVLLEALFHLSNLRSLYLHSFSPAPDSISQMSLHSTHTIGLRDLTVVNSDTLSSLDVLFSVLTLPALSSLKIFTSQRISRTSGDHDTYQDVATISYRDDRLASLHAFLARSSCPLRELVLHAEPYSSDAVLSLLENQPGLVGLSLKIRVPPYWPESASILMNVDLVALVSATITTS
;
A
#
# COMPACT_ATOMS: atom_id res chain seq x y z
N MET A 1 54.82 65.78 -26.12
CA MET A 1 55.75 65.12 -27.06
C MET A 1 55.93 63.70 -26.57
N PHE A 2 55.54 62.73 -27.40
CA PHE A 2 55.44 61.31 -27.07
C PHE A 2 56.81 60.71 -26.73
N GLN A 3 56.88 59.99 -25.61
CA GLN A 3 57.96 59.06 -25.31
C GLN A 3 57.48 57.64 -25.61
N THR A 4 58.30 56.97 -26.42
CA THR A 4 58.25 55.57 -26.84
C THR A 4 58.47 54.63 -25.65
N ALA A 5 57.63 53.61 -25.53
CA ALA A 5 57.94 52.41 -24.77
C ALA A 5 57.69 51.20 -25.68
N GLY A 6 58.78 50.53 -26.07
CA GLY A 6 58.73 49.29 -26.85
C GLY A 6 58.17 48.16 -26.01
N TYR A 7 57.31 47.34 -26.60
CA TYR A 7 56.90 46.07 -26.01
C TYR A 7 57.93 44.99 -26.36
N PRO A 8 58.39 44.20 -25.36
CA PRO A 8 59.36 43.15 -25.58
C PRO A 8 58.73 41.94 -26.28
N ILE A 9 59.49 41.41 -27.25
CA ILE A 9 59.28 40.10 -27.87
C ILE A 9 59.48 39.04 -26.77
N ILE A 10 58.42 38.34 -26.38
CA ILE A 10 58.52 37.15 -25.52
C ILE A 10 58.68 35.93 -26.44
N PRO A 11 59.75 35.12 -26.32
CA PRO A 11 59.91 33.91 -27.11
C PRO A 11 58.92 32.84 -26.61
N MET A 12 57.95 32.48 -27.46
CA MET A 12 57.07 31.34 -27.19
C MET A 12 57.75 30.05 -27.65
N SER A 13 58.34 29.33 -26.70
CA SER A 13 58.65 27.91 -26.85
C SER A 13 58.30 27.20 -25.55
N SER A 14 57.07 26.70 -25.45
CA SER A 14 56.70 25.70 -24.44
C SER A 14 56.82 24.31 -25.08
N PRO A 15 57.35 23.30 -24.39
CA PRO A 15 57.48 21.94 -24.95
C PRO A 15 56.10 21.30 -25.15
N GLY A 16 55.91 20.59 -26.27
CA GLY A 16 54.65 19.92 -26.63
C GLY A 16 54.19 18.97 -25.53
N VAL A 17 52.97 19.19 -25.03
CA VAL A 17 52.33 18.27 -24.07
C VAL A 17 51.88 17.05 -24.87
N SER A 18 52.52 15.90 -24.64
CA SER A 18 52.08 14.62 -25.19
C SER A 18 51.27 13.86 -24.14
N THR A 19 50.11 13.32 -24.55
CA THR A 19 49.24 12.52 -23.68
C THR A 19 49.41 11.04 -24.05
N SER A 20 49.76 10.20 -23.07
CA SER A 20 49.80 8.74 -23.25
C SER A 20 48.39 8.18 -23.35
N LEU A 21 48.06 7.57 -24.50
CA LEU A 21 46.76 6.94 -24.72
C LEU A 21 46.77 5.44 -24.36
N CYS A 22 47.94 4.80 -24.38
CA CYS A 22 48.11 3.41 -23.94
C CYS A 22 49.58 3.15 -23.60
N GLU A 23 49.85 2.77 -22.36
CA GLU A 23 51.22 2.49 -21.88
C GLU A 23 51.83 1.23 -22.51
N ALA A 24 51.00 0.23 -22.83
CA ALA A 24 51.46 -1.01 -23.46
C ALA A 24 51.79 -0.83 -24.95
N CYS A 25 50.99 -0.04 -25.67
CA CYS A 25 51.19 0.20 -27.11
C CYS A 25 52.13 1.39 -27.38
N ARG A 26 52.52 2.15 -26.34
CA ARG A 26 53.29 3.40 -26.41
C ARG A 26 52.73 4.42 -27.41
N VAL A 27 51.40 4.41 -27.60
CA VAL A 27 50.74 5.38 -28.48
C VAL A 27 50.63 6.69 -27.72
N LEU A 28 51.46 7.65 -28.11
CA LEU A 28 51.42 9.03 -27.63
C LEU A 28 50.58 9.86 -28.59
N TYR A 29 49.72 10.70 -28.04
CA TYR A 29 49.05 11.75 -28.79
C TYR A 29 49.75 13.07 -28.51
N GLU A 30 50.41 13.62 -29.52
CA GLU A 30 50.98 14.95 -29.45
C GLU A 30 49.87 15.97 -29.64
N VAL A 31 49.63 16.79 -28.61
CA VAL A 31 48.64 17.87 -28.71
C VAL A 31 49.18 18.90 -29.70
N PRO A 32 48.42 19.25 -30.77
CA PRO A 32 48.83 20.29 -31.70
C PRO A 32 49.09 21.59 -30.93
N GLN A 33 50.30 22.16 -31.08
CA GLN A 33 50.62 23.43 -30.43
C GLN A 33 49.89 24.58 -31.13
N LEU A 34 49.39 25.55 -30.38
CA LEU A 34 48.87 26.79 -30.95
C LEU A 34 50.04 27.64 -31.45
N HIS A 35 50.12 27.86 -32.77
CA HIS A 35 51.22 28.61 -33.42
C HIS A 35 50.92 30.12 -33.53
N HIS A 36 49.84 30.60 -32.90
CA HIS A 36 49.47 32.01 -32.86
C HIS A 36 49.04 32.40 -31.43
N PRO A 37 49.25 33.67 -31.02
CA PRO A 37 48.75 34.13 -29.74
C PRO A 37 47.22 34.04 -29.69
N PRO A 38 46.63 33.76 -28.51
CA PRO A 38 45.18 33.76 -28.36
C PRO A 38 44.63 35.17 -28.63
N LEU A 39 43.48 35.24 -29.31
CA LEU A 39 42.76 36.49 -29.51
C LEU A 39 42.31 37.04 -28.14
N ASN A 40 42.67 38.28 -27.82
CA ASN A 40 42.12 38.95 -26.65
C ASN A 40 40.65 39.30 -26.91
N ILE A 41 39.74 38.67 -26.16
CA ILE A 41 38.29 38.81 -26.32
C ILE A 41 37.84 40.27 -26.12
N GLU A 42 38.58 41.09 -25.36
CA GLU A 42 38.26 42.51 -25.18
C GLU A 42 38.39 43.31 -26.48
N VAL A 43 39.26 42.88 -27.41
CA VAL A 43 39.42 43.51 -28.73
C VAL A 43 38.15 43.39 -29.55
N LEU A 44 37.42 42.26 -29.42
CA LEU A 44 36.13 42.04 -30.09
C LEU A 44 35.01 42.95 -29.56
N ARG A 45 35.19 43.56 -28.38
CA ARG A 45 34.24 44.49 -27.75
C ARG A 45 34.63 45.96 -27.96
N SER A 46 35.74 46.22 -28.64
CA SER A 46 36.25 47.54 -28.95
C SER A 46 36.02 47.89 -30.42
N ASN A 47 36.05 49.18 -30.79
CA ASN A 47 36.03 49.62 -32.20
C ASN A 47 37.39 49.41 -32.92
N HIS A 48 38.25 48.52 -32.41
CA HIS A 48 39.54 48.22 -33.02
C HIS A 48 39.33 47.39 -34.30
N LEU A 49 39.76 47.95 -35.43
CA LEU A 49 39.78 47.25 -36.70
C LEU A 49 41.16 46.58 -36.89
N PRO A 50 41.21 45.27 -37.23
CA PRO A 50 42.47 44.59 -37.53
C PRO A 50 43.24 45.31 -38.63
N SER A 51 44.55 45.37 -38.50
CA SER A 51 45.43 45.87 -39.56
C SER A 51 45.33 44.98 -40.81
N ARG A 52 45.70 45.53 -41.97
CA ARG A 52 45.68 44.79 -43.25
C ARG A 52 46.54 43.52 -43.22
N VAL A 53 47.60 43.52 -42.40
CA VAL A 53 48.49 42.36 -42.20
C VAL A 53 47.80 41.29 -41.34
N GLU A 54 47.20 41.67 -40.21
CA GLU A 54 46.44 40.74 -39.35
C GLU A 54 45.28 40.11 -40.12
N PHE A 55 44.53 40.93 -40.88
CA PHE A 55 43.43 40.45 -41.71
C PHE A 55 43.89 39.43 -42.75
N SER A 56 45.10 39.59 -43.31
CA SER A 56 45.65 38.65 -44.28
C SER A 56 46.13 37.33 -43.68
N GLN A 57 46.44 37.29 -42.38
CA GLN A 57 46.97 36.11 -41.69
C GLN A 57 45.89 35.25 -41.02
N VAL A 58 44.79 35.87 -40.57
CA VAL A 58 43.67 35.20 -39.88
C VAL A 58 43.13 33.98 -40.64
N PRO A 59 42.88 34.02 -41.96
CA PRO A 59 42.38 32.85 -42.69
C PRO A 59 43.29 31.61 -42.55
N SER A 60 44.61 31.82 -42.59
CA SER A 60 45.58 30.72 -42.47
C SER A 60 45.67 30.16 -41.05
N PHE A 61 45.40 30.97 -40.02
CA PHE A 61 45.33 30.50 -38.63
C PHE A 61 44.05 29.72 -38.37
N VAL A 62 42.92 30.17 -38.91
CA VAL A 62 41.64 29.47 -38.84
C VAL A 62 41.74 28.12 -39.57
N GLU A 63 42.30 28.09 -40.78
CA GLU A 63 42.44 26.85 -41.56
C GLU A 63 43.27 25.79 -40.82
N ARG A 64 44.40 26.16 -40.21
CA ARG A 64 45.20 25.24 -39.40
C ARG A 64 44.47 24.76 -38.14
N SER A 65 43.78 25.67 -37.45
CA SER A 65 43.01 25.33 -36.24
C SER A 65 41.85 24.36 -36.56
N VAL A 66 41.23 24.52 -37.73
CA VAL A 66 40.20 23.59 -38.23
C VAL A 66 40.81 22.21 -38.50
N GLN A 67 41.96 22.12 -39.16
CA GLN A 67 42.65 20.85 -39.40
C GLN A 67 43.08 20.15 -38.10
N ASP A 68 43.56 20.91 -37.12
CA ASP A 68 43.92 20.37 -35.80
C ASP A 68 42.69 19.87 -35.05
N LEU A 69 41.57 20.61 -35.12
CA LEU A 69 40.29 20.19 -34.53
C LEU A 69 39.77 18.90 -35.18
N GLU A 70 39.80 18.80 -36.51
CA GLU A 70 39.40 17.58 -37.23
C GLU A 70 40.23 16.37 -36.78
N ARG A 71 41.54 16.52 -36.62
CA ARG A 71 42.43 15.46 -36.12
C ARG A 71 42.10 15.05 -34.68
N VAL A 72 41.76 16.00 -33.80
CA VAL A 72 41.33 15.70 -32.42
C VAL A 72 40.00 14.92 -32.44
N GLU A 73 39.02 15.39 -33.22
CA GLU A 73 37.70 14.78 -33.32
C GLU A 73 37.77 13.34 -33.86
N GLU A 74 38.54 13.10 -34.93
CA GLU A 74 38.78 11.74 -35.44
C GLU A 74 39.36 10.81 -34.35
N ARG A 75 40.27 11.33 -33.53
CA ARG A 75 40.87 10.56 -32.46
C ARG A 75 39.89 10.26 -31.33
N ILE A 76 39.02 11.22 -30.97
CA ILE A 76 37.92 11.03 -30.02
C ILE A 76 36.97 9.94 -30.53
N ILE A 77 36.57 10.00 -31.80
CA ILE A 77 35.69 9.01 -32.43
C ILE A 77 36.32 7.61 -32.33
N TRP A 78 37.61 7.48 -32.68
CA TRP A 78 38.32 6.21 -32.60
C TRP A 78 38.38 5.65 -31.18
N LEU A 79 38.68 6.49 -30.18
CA LEU A 79 38.74 6.06 -28.78
C LEU A 79 37.37 5.65 -28.24
N ARG A 80 36.31 6.39 -28.58
CA ARG A 80 34.92 6.05 -28.22
C ARG A 80 34.52 4.69 -28.81
N TYR A 81 34.86 4.44 -30.06
CA TYR A 81 34.62 3.15 -30.70
C TYR A 81 35.40 2.00 -30.03
N GLY A 82 36.66 2.23 -29.67
CA GLY A 82 37.46 1.28 -28.90
C GLY A 82 36.85 0.96 -27.53
N LEU A 83 36.38 1.99 -26.82
CA LEU A 83 35.69 1.85 -25.54
C LEU A 83 34.41 1.03 -25.69
N GLU A 84 33.54 1.37 -26.64
CA GLU A 84 32.29 0.63 -26.91
C GLU A 84 32.54 -0.86 -27.16
N ARG A 85 33.59 -1.18 -27.94
CA ARG A 85 34.00 -2.57 -28.19
C ARG A 85 34.43 -3.29 -26.91
N LEU A 86 35.24 -2.64 -26.06
CA LEU A 86 35.68 -3.21 -24.79
C LEU A 86 34.50 -3.38 -23.82
N GLU A 87 33.57 -2.44 -23.78
CA GLU A 87 32.36 -2.54 -22.96
C GLU A 87 31.45 -3.67 -23.40
N LYS A 88 31.28 -3.85 -24.72
CA LYS A 88 30.58 -5.01 -25.29
C LYS A 88 31.25 -6.31 -24.90
N HIS A 89 32.58 -6.38 -25.01
CA HIS A 89 33.34 -7.59 -24.62
C HIS A 89 33.22 -7.88 -23.12
N ARG A 90 33.33 -6.85 -22.26
CA ARG A 90 33.09 -6.94 -20.81
C ARG A 90 31.70 -7.49 -20.51
N ALA A 91 30.66 -7.03 -21.22
CA ALA A 91 29.30 -7.51 -21.06
C ALA A 91 29.17 -9.00 -21.43
N THR A 92 29.76 -9.42 -22.56
CA THR A 92 29.79 -10.82 -22.98
C THR A 92 30.47 -11.72 -21.95
N LEU A 93 31.67 -11.33 -21.47
CA LEU A 93 32.41 -12.11 -20.47
C LEU A 93 31.63 -12.22 -19.16
N ARG A 94 30.99 -11.14 -18.70
CA ARG A 94 30.11 -11.19 -17.51
C ARG A 94 28.96 -12.18 -17.70
N GLN A 95 28.32 -12.16 -18.86
CA GLN A 95 27.24 -13.09 -19.18
C GLN A 95 27.72 -14.54 -19.17
N ASP A 96 28.89 -14.82 -19.73
CA ASP A 96 29.45 -16.17 -19.76
C ASP A 96 29.87 -16.67 -18.37
N ILE A 97 30.42 -15.80 -17.51
CA ILE A 97 30.72 -16.14 -16.11
C ILE A 97 29.43 -16.50 -15.36
N GLU A 98 28.39 -15.68 -15.47
CA GLU A 98 27.11 -15.93 -14.79
C GLU A 98 26.44 -17.21 -15.32
N ARG A 99 26.54 -17.49 -16.63
CA ARG A 99 26.10 -18.77 -17.21
C ARG A 99 26.85 -19.96 -16.62
N ARG A 100 28.18 -19.89 -16.50
CA ARG A 100 29.02 -20.96 -15.93
C ARG A 100 28.75 -21.16 -14.44
N LYS A 101 28.60 -20.09 -13.66
CA LYS A 101 28.18 -20.16 -12.24
C LYS A 101 26.81 -20.79 -12.10
N SER A 102 25.86 -20.37 -12.93
CA SER A 102 24.52 -20.97 -12.96
C SER A 102 24.59 -22.45 -13.32
N TRP A 103 25.44 -22.86 -14.27
CA TRP A 103 25.61 -24.25 -14.70
C TRP A 103 26.09 -25.19 -13.59
N ILE A 104 27.01 -24.75 -12.74
CA ILE A 104 27.52 -25.54 -11.60
C ILE A 104 26.67 -25.39 -10.33
N SER A 105 25.61 -24.57 -10.36
CA SER A 105 24.80 -24.28 -9.17
C SER A 105 24.14 -25.56 -8.62
N PRO A 106 24.28 -25.86 -7.31
CA PRO A 106 23.62 -27.00 -6.65
C PRO A 106 22.11 -27.01 -6.85
N ILE A 107 21.53 -25.83 -7.08
CA ILE A 107 20.10 -25.62 -7.25
C ILE A 107 19.51 -26.30 -8.50
N ARG A 108 20.36 -26.71 -9.45
CA ARG A 108 20.00 -27.51 -10.62
C ARG A 108 19.95 -29.01 -10.36
N LYS A 109 20.42 -29.47 -9.20
CA LYS A 109 20.41 -30.88 -8.77
C LYS A 109 19.30 -31.18 -7.76
N LEU A 110 18.52 -30.17 -7.38
CA LEU A 110 17.43 -30.36 -6.45
C LEU A 110 16.31 -31.18 -7.11
N PRO A 111 15.75 -32.17 -6.40
CA PRO A 111 14.54 -32.85 -6.84
C PRO A 111 13.38 -31.86 -7.05
N VAL A 112 12.45 -32.22 -7.93
CA VAL A 112 11.32 -31.33 -8.28
C VAL A 112 10.43 -31.04 -7.08
N GLU A 113 10.30 -31.98 -6.14
CA GLU A 113 9.51 -31.86 -4.93
C GLU A 113 10.08 -30.76 -4.01
N ILE A 114 11.41 -30.69 -3.90
CA ILE A 114 12.10 -29.67 -3.10
C ILE A 114 11.97 -28.31 -3.77
N LEU A 115 12.08 -28.24 -5.10
CA LEU A 115 11.85 -27.01 -5.85
C LEU A 115 10.41 -26.51 -5.71
N GLN A 116 9.42 -27.41 -5.78
CA GLN A 116 8.01 -27.08 -5.58
C GLN A 116 7.75 -26.47 -4.19
N GLU A 117 8.35 -27.04 -3.14
CA GLU A 117 8.23 -26.52 -1.77
C GLU A 117 8.90 -25.14 -1.63
N ILE A 118 10.12 -24.99 -2.17
CA ILE A 118 10.84 -23.70 -2.19
C ILE A 118 10.01 -22.64 -2.91
N PHE A 119 9.46 -22.96 -4.09
CA PHE A 119 8.65 -22.02 -4.87
C PHE A 119 7.34 -21.68 -4.16
N SER A 120 6.71 -22.65 -3.51
CA SER A 120 5.47 -22.43 -2.75
C SER A 120 5.71 -21.44 -1.62
N ARG A 121 6.76 -21.64 -0.81
CA ARG A 121 7.12 -20.70 0.27
C ARG A 121 7.55 -19.33 -0.26
N ALA A 122 8.30 -19.29 -1.35
CA ALA A 122 8.76 -18.03 -1.92
C ALA A 122 7.62 -17.19 -2.52
N CYS A 123 6.70 -17.82 -3.25
CA CYS A 123 5.64 -17.12 -3.98
C CYS A 123 4.40 -16.84 -3.12
N LEU A 124 4.03 -17.76 -2.24
CA LEU A 124 2.80 -17.67 -1.44
C LEU A 124 3.06 -17.08 -0.04
N GLY A 125 4.26 -17.29 0.51
CA GLY A 125 4.64 -16.81 1.83
C GLY A 125 3.77 -17.33 2.98
N ASP A 126 4.15 -16.96 4.20
CA ASP A 126 3.33 -17.23 5.40
C ASP A 126 2.44 -16.03 5.77
N ARG A 127 2.63 -14.89 5.11
CA ARG A 127 1.89 -13.66 5.40
C ARG A 127 0.63 -13.56 4.53
N PRO A 128 -0.54 -13.28 5.11
CA PRO A 128 -1.81 -13.22 4.38
C PRO A 128 -1.85 -12.11 3.30
N GLU A 129 -1.00 -11.09 3.45
CA GLU A 129 -0.88 -9.94 2.55
C GLU A 129 0.12 -10.14 1.40
N GLN A 130 0.75 -11.32 1.29
CA GLN A 130 1.69 -11.60 0.24
C GLN A 130 0.97 -12.03 -1.04
N PHE A 131 1.32 -11.37 -2.15
CA PHE A 131 0.83 -11.70 -3.48
C PHE A 131 2.00 -12.14 -4.35
N SER A 132 1.75 -13.14 -5.20
CA SER A 132 2.76 -13.67 -6.12
C SER A 132 3.16 -12.64 -7.19
N LEU A 133 2.19 -11.82 -7.62
CA LEU A 133 2.36 -10.60 -8.37
C LEU A 133 1.86 -9.42 -7.54
N ASP A 134 2.72 -8.45 -7.27
CA ASP A 134 2.39 -7.19 -6.60
C ASP A 134 2.97 -6.03 -7.42
N ILE A 135 2.10 -5.22 -8.00
CA ILE A 135 2.45 -4.02 -8.73
C ILE A 135 1.87 -2.83 -7.97
N SER A 136 2.63 -2.29 -7.02
CA SER A 136 2.23 -1.22 -6.11
C SER A 136 3.30 -0.11 -6.06
N SER A 137 3.05 0.96 -5.31
CA SER A 137 4.09 1.92 -4.93
C SER A 137 4.59 1.63 -3.52
N ALA A 138 5.88 1.82 -3.31
CA ALA A 138 6.42 2.03 -1.98
C ALA A 138 6.79 3.51 -1.85
N VAL A 139 6.31 4.15 -0.79
CA VAL A 139 6.83 5.44 -0.33
C VAL A 139 8.25 5.18 0.16
N VAL A 140 9.24 5.77 -0.52
CA VAL A 140 10.62 5.79 -0.05
C VAL A 140 10.91 7.23 0.33
N GLU A 141 11.29 7.45 1.58
CA GLU A 141 11.86 8.73 1.99
C GLU A 141 13.16 8.94 1.20
N ASP A 142 13.19 9.94 0.31
CA ASP A 142 14.43 10.30 -0.37
C ASP A 142 15.17 11.35 0.44
N HIS A 143 16.25 10.91 1.08
CA HIS A 143 17.16 11.80 1.80
C HIS A 143 18.27 12.37 0.90
N SER A 144 18.25 12.12 -0.42
CA SER A 144 19.32 12.55 -1.35
C SER A 144 19.52 14.06 -1.43
N HIS A 145 18.49 14.85 -1.09
CA HIS A 145 18.54 16.32 -1.06
C HIS A 145 18.75 16.92 0.34
N CYS A 146 18.87 16.11 1.39
CA CYS A 146 19.20 16.64 2.72
C CYS A 146 20.69 16.97 2.78
N GLU A 147 21.01 18.27 2.69
CA GLU A 147 22.38 18.80 2.73
C GLU A 147 23.13 18.43 4.04
N TYR A 148 22.41 17.96 5.07
CA TYR A 148 22.92 17.65 6.40
C TYR A 148 23.11 16.15 6.71
N ASN A 149 22.87 15.23 5.75
CA ASN A 149 23.13 13.80 5.92
C ASN A 149 22.49 13.20 7.21
N CYS A 150 21.26 13.63 7.52
CA CYS A 150 20.55 13.25 8.74
C CYS A 150 20.19 11.75 8.71
N ARG A 151 20.80 10.96 9.60
CA ARG A 151 20.55 9.51 9.76
C ARG A 151 19.40 9.16 10.71
N THR A 152 18.68 10.15 11.25
CA THR A 152 17.65 9.93 12.27
C THR A 152 16.27 10.34 11.78
N THR A 153 15.34 9.40 11.88
CA THR A 153 13.97 9.34 11.33
C THR A 153 12.96 10.34 11.91
N PHE A 154 13.38 11.31 12.70
CA PHE A 154 12.46 12.27 13.33
C PHE A 154 13.00 13.70 13.19
N GLY A 155 12.37 14.51 12.33
CA GLY A 155 12.50 15.97 12.36
C GLY A 155 12.96 16.70 11.09
N CYS A 156 13.19 16.01 9.96
CA CYS A 156 13.57 16.70 8.71
C CYS A 156 12.32 17.06 7.90
N SER A 157 11.89 18.33 7.94
CA SER A 157 10.74 18.84 7.17
C SER A 157 11.00 18.93 5.65
N ASP A 158 12.23 18.72 5.20
CA ASP A 158 12.65 18.82 3.79
C ASP A 158 12.72 17.46 3.04
N GLY A 159 12.29 16.36 3.67
CA GLY A 159 12.25 15.06 2.99
C GLY A 159 11.26 15.08 1.83
N ARG A 160 11.74 14.95 0.58
CA ARG A 160 10.87 14.62 -0.54
C ARG A 160 10.55 13.14 -0.49
N PHE A 161 9.27 12.80 -0.43
CA PHE A 161 8.84 11.42 -0.62
C PHE A 161 8.94 11.08 -2.12
N ILE A 162 9.85 10.17 -2.47
CA ILE A 162 9.88 9.62 -3.83
C ILE A 162 9.10 8.33 -3.83
N THR A 163 8.06 8.29 -4.66
CA THR A 163 7.29 7.08 -4.89
C THR A 163 8.06 6.21 -5.88
N ARG A 164 8.56 5.05 -5.43
CA ARG A 164 9.15 4.06 -6.34
C ARG A 164 8.09 3.02 -6.69
N LYS A 165 7.86 2.82 -7.99
CA LYS A 165 7.08 1.69 -8.48
C LYS A 165 7.75 0.40 -8.02
N ARG A 166 7.02 -0.39 -7.23
CA ARG A 166 7.43 -1.70 -6.73
C ARG A 166 6.72 -2.77 -7.55
N THR A 167 7.48 -3.41 -8.43
CA THR A 167 7.02 -4.59 -9.17
C THR A 167 7.65 -5.83 -8.54
N ASN A 168 6.87 -6.59 -7.79
CA ASN A 168 7.26 -7.90 -7.31
C ASN A 168 6.54 -8.97 -8.14
N ALA A 169 7.30 -9.79 -8.85
CA ALA A 169 6.75 -10.84 -9.72
C ALA A 169 7.56 -12.12 -9.50
N ILE A 170 7.30 -12.78 -8.37
CA ILE A 170 8.19 -13.82 -7.84
C ILE A 170 8.24 -15.02 -8.81
N PRO A 171 7.10 -15.61 -9.26
CA PRO A 171 7.11 -16.65 -10.27
C PRO A 171 7.90 -16.30 -11.52
N SER A 172 7.72 -15.10 -12.08
CA SER A 172 8.45 -14.66 -13.27
C SER A 172 9.95 -14.59 -13.03
N ARG A 173 10.39 -14.07 -11.88
CA ARG A 173 11.82 -13.99 -11.54
C ARG A 173 12.45 -15.38 -11.41
N LEU A 174 11.76 -16.29 -10.74
CA LEU A 174 12.22 -17.68 -10.57
C LEU A 174 12.26 -18.43 -11.91
N SER A 175 11.31 -18.16 -12.80
CA SER A 175 11.23 -18.78 -14.12
C SER A 175 12.40 -18.40 -15.03
N HIS A 176 13.10 -17.30 -14.74
CA HIS A 176 14.29 -16.85 -15.50
C HIS A 176 15.62 -17.47 -15.03
N VAL A 177 15.64 -18.32 -13.97
CA VAL A 177 16.89 -18.89 -13.44
C VAL A 177 17.50 -19.95 -14.38
N CYS A 178 16.70 -20.92 -14.81
CA CYS A 178 17.08 -21.91 -15.82
C CYS A 178 15.84 -22.58 -16.43
N SER A 179 16.01 -23.31 -17.54
CA SER A 179 14.91 -24.03 -18.19
C SER A 179 14.23 -25.06 -17.29
N HIS A 180 14.97 -25.73 -16.41
CA HIS A 180 14.38 -26.66 -15.45
C HIS A 180 13.44 -25.94 -14.47
N TRP A 181 13.87 -24.81 -13.90
CA TRP A 181 13.04 -24.00 -13.01
C TRP A 181 11.81 -23.44 -13.72
N MET A 182 11.97 -22.96 -14.96
CA MET A 182 10.86 -22.54 -15.82
C MET A 182 9.81 -23.64 -15.97
N ASN A 183 10.23 -24.86 -16.33
CA ASN A 183 9.31 -25.98 -16.54
C ASN A 183 8.55 -26.35 -15.26
N VAL A 184 9.25 -26.37 -14.12
CA VAL A 184 8.62 -26.68 -12.84
C VAL A 184 7.63 -25.59 -12.45
N ILE A 185 8.02 -24.32 -12.51
CA ILE A 185 7.19 -23.22 -12.00
C ILE A 185 5.99 -22.91 -12.89
N VAL A 186 6.12 -23.01 -14.22
CA VAL A 186 4.98 -22.91 -15.16
C VAL A 186 4.02 -24.09 -15.01
N GLY A 187 4.53 -25.25 -14.56
CA GLY A 187 3.73 -26.42 -14.22
C GLY A 187 2.88 -26.28 -12.95
N LEU A 188 2.99 -25.17 -12.21
CA LEU A 188 2.31 -24.94 -10.93
C LEU A 188 1.37 -23.72 -11.00
N PRO A 189 0.14 -23.88 -11.53
CA PRO A 189 -0.78 -22.75 -11.76
C PRO A 189 -1.09 -21.92 -10.51
N ARG A 190 -1.15 -22.56 -9.33
CA ARG A 190 -1.37 -21.92 -8.03
C ARG A 190 -0.36 -20.82 -7.68
N LEU A 191 0.85 -20.89 -8.24
CA LEU A 191 1.88 -19.88 -7.97
C LEU A 191 1.64 -18.59 -8.76
N TRP A 192 0.76 -18.61 -9.76
CA TRP A 192 0.47 -17.49 -10.66
C TRP A 192 -0.91 -16.89 -10.42
N SER A 193 -1.66 -17.36 -9.41
CA SER A 193 -3.07 -17.04 -9.22
C SER A 193 -3.34 -15.93 -8.20
N SER A 194 -2.31 -15.39 -7.55
CA SER A 194 -2.45 -14.31 -6.56
C SER A 194 -1.86 -12.99 -7.09
N ILE A 195 -2.74 -12.02 -7.36
CA ILE A 195 -2.42 -10.78 -8.09
C ILE A 195 -2.91 -9.55 -7.30
N ARG A 196 -1.99 -8.62 -6.99
CA ARG A 196 -2.27 -7.29 -6.43
C ARG A 196 -1.83 -6.20 -7.42
N LEU A 197 -2.71 -5.23 -7.70
CA LEU A 197 -2.46 -4.19 -8.70
C LEU A 197 -2.90 -2.80 -8.23
N ASN A 198 -2.00 -1.81 -8.37
CA ASN A 198 -2.35 -0.40 -8.38
C ASN A 198 -2.72 0.02 -9.82
N LEU A 199 -4.01 0.20 -10.11
CA LEU A 199 -4.52 0.49 -11.45
C LEU A 199 -3.97 1.81 -12.04
N ALA A 200 -3.73 2.82 -11.20
CA ALA A 200 -3.23 4.13 -11.61
C ALA A 200 -1.76 4.11 -12.07
N LYS A 201 -0.98 3.08 -11.69
CA LYS A 201 0.47 3.04 -11.95
C LYS A 201 0.88 2.01 -13.02
N LEU A 202 -0.08 1.35 -13.66
CA LEU A 202 0.17 0.31 -14.67
C LEU A 202 0.65 0.89 -16.01
N ASP A 203 1.58 0.17 -16.66
CA ASP A 203 2.07 0.50 -17.99
C ASP A 203 1.94 -0.72 -18.93
N ARG A 204 2.40 -0.59 -20.18
CA ARG A 204 2.35 -1.69 -21.17
C ARG A 204 3.16 -2.93 -20.76
N LYS A 205 4.25 -2.78 -19.98
CA LYS A 205 5.06 -3.92 -19.50
C LYS A 205 4.31 -4.65 -18.40
N HIS A 206 3.68 -3.92 -17.49
CA HIS A 206 2.81 -4.48 -16.45
C HIS A 206 1.62 -5.23 -17.05
N ALA A 207 0.98 -4.68 -18.09
CA ALA A 207 -0.11 -5.37 -18.77
C ALA A 207 0.31 -6.75 -19.32
N ARG A 208 1.48 -6.83 -19.98
CA ARG A 208 2.04 -8.11 -20.44
C ARG A 208 2.30 -9.07 -19.30
N LEU A 209 2.80 -8.57 -18.18
CA LEU A 209 3.08 -9.38 -17.00
C LEU A 209 1.79 -9.96 -16.41
N VAL A 210 0.73 -9.15 -16.28
CA VAL A 210 -0.59 -9.64 -15.82
C VAL A 210 -1.12 -10.72 -16.75
N HIS A 211 -1.03 -10.54 -18.07
CA HIS A 211 -1.43 -11.58 -19.03
C HIS A 211 -0.65 -12.89 -18.87
N ILE A 212 0.65 -12.83 -18.56
CA ILE A 212 1.45 -14.03 -18.27
C ILE A 212 0.92 -14.75 -17.03
N TYR A 213 0.59 -14.01 -15.96
CA TYR A 213 0.04 -14.61 -14.73
C TYR A 213 -1.33 -15.24 -14.98
N LEU A 214 -2.24 -14.52 -15.64
CA LEU A 214 -3.55 -15.05 -15.99
C LEU A 214 -3.44 -16.31 -16.87
N GLY A 215 -2.54 -16.31 -17.86
CA GLY A 215 -2.31 -17.47 -18.73
C GLY A 215 -1.72 -18.69 -17.99
N HIS A 216 -0.75 -18.48 -17.10
CA HIS A 216 -0.15 -19.57 -16.32
C HIS A 216 -1.02 -20.05 -15.17
N SER A 217 -1.94 -19.21 -14.67
CA SER A 217 -2.89 -19.60 -13.62
C SER A 217 -3.93 -20.62 -14.09
N LYS A 218 -4.17 -20.76 -15.40
CA LYS A 218 -5.14 -21.72 -15.98
C LYS A 218 -6.48 -21.66 -15.21
N GLU A 219 -7.15 -22.79 -14.99
CA GLU A 219 -8.41 -22.86 -14.23
C GLU A 219 -8.24 -22.78 -12.69
N HIS A 220 -7.04 -22.43 -12.20
CA HIS A 220 -6.83 -22.31 -10.76
C HIS A 220 -7.59 -21.10 -10.21
N PRO A 221 -8.25 -21.23 -9.05
CA PRO A 221 -8.91 -20.10 -8.39
C PRO A 221 -7.98 -18.91 -8.20
N LEU A 222 -8.50 -17.71 -8.51
CA LEU A 222 -7.76 -16.46 -8.43
C LEU A 222 -8.00 -15.74 -7.10
N LYS A 223 -6.93 -15.13 -6.58
CA LYS A 223 -6.96 -14.15 -5.50
C LYS A 223 -6.53 -12.80 -6.05
N ILE A 224 -7.44 -11.84 -6.08
CA ILE A 224 -7.25 -10.54 -6.74
C ILE A 224 -7.46 -9.41 -5.74
N HIS A 225 -6.49 -8.49 -5.69
CA HIS A 225 -6.62 -7.23 -4.99
C HIS A 225 -6.36 -6.07 -5.95
N LEU A 226 -7.34 -5.18 -6.12
CA LEU A 226 -7.22 -3.99 -6.95
C LEU A 226 -7.18 -2.75 -6.06
N HIS A 227 -6.32 -1.80 -6.34
CA HIS A 227 -6.39 -0.52 -5.66
C HIS A 227 -6.05 0.65 -6.57
N GLU A 228 -6.52 1.83 -6.21
CA GLU A 228 -6.32 3.07 -6.94
C GLU A 228 -5.93 4.14 -5.93
N HIS A 229 -4.62 4.32 -5.72
CA HIS A 229 -4.10 5.40 -4.90
C HIS A 229 -3.04 6.16 -5.68
N LEU A 230 -3.29 7.45 -5.88
CA LEU A 230 -2.28 8.44 -6.20
C LEU A 230 -1.84 9.10 -4.90
N GLU A 231 -0.60 8.84 -4.47
CA GLU A 231 -0.03 9.47 -3.27
C GLU A 231 0.09 11.02 -3.41
N ASP A 232 -0.10 11.56 -4.61
CA ASP A 232 -0.04 13.02 -4.92
C ASP A 232 -1.42 13.72 -4.94
N SER A 233 -2.55 13.02 -4.73
CA SER A 233 -3.90 13.59 -4.96
C SER A 233 -4.43 14.53 -3.88
N TYR A 234 -3.76 14.66 -2.73
CA TYR A 234 -4.18 15.62 -1.69
C TYR A 234 -4.09 17.09 -2.13
N MET A 235 -3.60 17.38 -3.34
CA MET A 235 -3.43 18.73 -3.89
C MET A 235 -4.19 18.99 -5.21
N LEU A 236 -4.85 18.00 -5.81
CA LEU A 236 -5.50 18.17 -7.11
C LEU A 236 -6.94 17.61 -7.08
N HIS A 237 -7.91 18.51 -6.96
CA HIS A 237 -9.34 18.27 -7.22
C HIS A 237 -9.63 18.06 -8.74
N GLU A 238 -8.75 17.37 -9.47
CA GLU A 238 -9.01 17.03 -10.86
C GLU A 238 -9.67 15.66 -10.95
N ASP A 239 -10.77 15.63 -11.71
CA ASP A 239 -11.63 14.51 -12.07
C ASP A 239 -10.89 13.15 -12.05
N THR A 240 -11.18 12.32 -11.04
CA THR A 240 -10.50 11.02 -10.79
C THR A 240 -10.58 10.06 -11.97
N THR A 241 -11.52 10.28 -12.88
CA THR A 241 -11.70 9.50 -14.11
C THR A 241 -10.52 9.58 -15.10
N GLN A 242 -9.64 10.59 -15.00
CA GLN A 242 -8.45 10.72 -15.86
C GLN A 242 -7.18 10.04 -15.32
N ILE A 243 -7.24 9.48 -14.11
CA ILE A 243 -6.07 8.96 -13.39
C ILE A 243 -5.58 7.62 -13.96
N ILE A 244 -6.51 6.74 -14.33
CA ILE A 244 -6.15 5.42 -14.86
C ILE A 244 -5.73 5.57 -16.33
N GLU A 245 -4.44 5.39 -16.59
CA GLU A 245 -3.93 5.31 -17.96
C GLU A 245 -4.62 4.17 -18.73
N ARG A 246 -4.67 4.27 -20.07
CA ARG A 246 -5.25 3.24 -20.96
C ARG A 246 -4.77 1.80 -20.66
N ALA A 247 -3.56 1.65 -20.13
CA ALA A 247 -3.02 0.36 -19.70
C ALA A 247 -3.79 -0.22 -18.49
N GLY A 248 -4.18 0.60 -17.52
CA GLY A 248 -4.94 0.17 -16.35
C GLY A 248 -6.34 -0.33 -16.72
N TYR A 249 -7.09 0.39 -17.55
CA TYR A 249 -8.39 -0.08 -18.06
C TYR A 249 -8.27 -1.37 -18.87
N SER A 250 -7.23 -1.49 -19.70
CA SER A 250 -6.98 -2.73 -20.46
C SER A 250 -6.71 -3.93 -19.54
N VAL A 251 -5.99 -3.72 -18.44
CA VAL A 251 -5.70 -4.75 -17.43
C VAL A 251 -6.98 -5.08 -16.65
N LEU A 252 -7.75 -4.08 -16.24
CA LEU A 252 -9.02 -4.27 -15.57
C LEU A 252 -9.98 -5.11 -16.42
N GLY A 253 -10.16 -4.77 -17.70
CA GLY A 253 -10.98 -5.57 -18.61
C GLY A 253 -10.47 -7.02 -18.78
N SER A 254 -9.16 -7.23 -18.70
CA SER A 254 -8.57 -8.57 -18.74
C SER A 254 -8.84 -9.38 -17.47
N ILE A 255 -8.85 -8.72 -16.32
CA ILE A 255 -9.19 -9.33 -15.03
C ILE A 255 -10.69 -9.64 -14.96
N MET A 256 -11.53 -8.71 -15.40
CA MET A 256 -12.99 -8.84 -15.37
C MET A 256 -13.47 -10.09 -16.13
N ARG A 257 -12.84 -10.44 -17.25
CA ARG A 257 -13.12 -11.69 -17.99
C ARG A 257 -12.81 -12.96 -17.21
N GLU A 258 -11.87 -12.91 -16.26
CA GLU A 258 -11.40 -14.06 -15.48
C GLU A 258 -12.10 -14.16 -14.11
N LEU A 259 -12.98 -13.21 -13.77
CA LEU A 259 -13.61 -13.15 -12.44
C LEU A 259 -14.54 -14.33 -12.15
N SER A 260 -15.02 -15.06 -13.15
CA SER A 260 -15.85 -16.25 -12.96
C SER A 260 -15.14 -17.36 -12.17
N ARG A 261 -13.81 -17.44 -12.25
CA ARG A 261 -12.99 -18.37 -11.46
C ARG A 261 -12.32 -17.72 -10.25
N CYS A 262 -12.64 -16.46 -9.95
CA CYS A 262 -12.10 -15.77 -8.79
C CYS A 262 -12.71 -16.33 -7.50
N GLU A 263 -11.86 -16.61 -6.51
CA GLU A 263 -12.26 -17.10 -5.19
C GLU A 263 -12.17 -15.99 -4.14
N GLU A 264 -11.13 -15.15 -4.20
CA GLU A 264 -10.99 -13.98 -3.33
C GLU A 264 -10.89 -12.73 -4.19
N LEU A 265 -11.88 -11.84 -4.10
CA LEU A 265 -11.85 -10.53 -4.74
C LEU A 265 -11.84 -9.45 -3.68
N SER A 266 -10.91 -8.51 -3.79
CA SER A 266 -10.94 -7.31 -2.97
C SER A 266 -10.51 -6.07 -3.74
N TYR A 267 -11.03 -4.92 -3.37
CA TYR A 267 -10.57 -3.66 -3.94
C TYR A 267 -10.64 -2.47 -2.98
N ASP A 268 -9.70 -1.53 -3.17
CA ASP A 268 -9.57 -0.25 -2.47
C ASP A 268 -9.47 0.88 -3.49
N LEU A 269 -10.63 1.42 -3.87
CA LEU A 269 -10.77 2.41 -4.94
C LEU A 269 -11.35 3.69 -4.37
N ASP A 270 -10.77 4.84 -4.72
CA ASP A 270 -11.24 6.15 -4.25
C ASP A 270 -12.70 6.40 -4.70
N THR A 271 -13.11 5.87 -5.86
CA THR A 271 -14.50 5.85 -6.33
C THR A 271 -14.81 4.52 -7.02
N ASP A 272 -16.09 4.22 -7.24
CA ASP A 272 -16.55 3.09 -8.07
C ASP A 272 -16.21 3.29 -9.57
N GLY A 273 -15.64 4.43 -9.96
CA GLY A 273 -15.34 4.84 -11.34
C GLY A 273 -14.71 3.76 -12.22
N PRO A 274 -13.67 3.03 -11.77
CA PRO A 274 -13.05 1.98 -12.59
C PRO A 274 -14.02 0.85 -12.93
N ILE A 275 -14.87 0.45 -11.97
CA ILE A 275 -15.88 -0.59 -12.15
C ILE A 275 -17.00 -0.08 -13.06
N GLN A 276 -17.41 1.19 -12.93
CA GLN A 276 -18.42 1.81 -13.78
C GLN A 276 -18.02 1.83 -15.27
N LEU A 277 -16.73 1.97 -15.55
CA LEU A 277 -16.17 2.09 -16.89
C LEU A 277 -15.86 0.74 -17.55
N VAL A 278 -16.13 -0.37 -16.88
CA VAL A 278 -16.00 -1.71 -17.48
C VAL A 278 -17.04 -1.87 -18.59
N HIS A 279 -16.55 -2.00 -19.82
CA HIS A 279 -17.38 -2.25 -20.99
C HIS A 279 -18.14 -3.58 -20.84
N GLU A 280 -19.37 -3.63 -21.36
CA GLU A 280 -20.29 -4.77 -21.15
C GLU A 280 -19.71 -6.10 -21.61
N GLU A 281 -18.93 -6.08 -22.69
CA GLU A 281 -18.27 -7.26 -23.25
C GLU A 281 -17.22 -7.90 -22.32
N PHE A 282 -16.75 -7.17 -21.31
CA PHE A 282 -15.79 -7.66 -20.31
C PHE A 282 -16.44 -8.04 -18.99
N ARG A 283 -17.75 -7.80 -18.83
CA ARG A 283 -18.45 -8.13 -17.58
C ARG A 283 -18.48 -9.65 -17.40
N PRO A 284 -18.13 -10.17 -16.20
CA PRO A 284 -18.27 -11.58 -15.91
C PRO A 284 -19.73 -12.01 -15.92
N GLN A 285 -19.98 -13.27 -16.30
CA GLN A 285 -21.33 -13.86 -16.30
C GLN A 285 -21.82 -14.26 -14.91
N SER A 286 -20.89 -14.66 -14.03
CA SER A 286 -21.19 -15.06 -12.65
C SER A 286 -19.94 -14.96 -11.79
N LEU A 287 -20.12 -14.89 -10.47
CA LEU A 287 -19.06 -14.96 -9.46
C LEU A 287 -19.23 -16.24 -8.61
N HIS A 288 -19.41 -17.39 -9.27
CA HIS A 288 -19.85 -18.64 -8.61
C HIS A 288 -18.82 -19.26 -7.65
N ARG A 289 -17.52 -18.96 -7.82
CA ARG A 289 -16.44 -19.41 -6.94
C ARG A 289 -16.07 -18.43 -5.84
N LEU A 290 -16.61 -17.21 -5.89
CA LEU A 290 -16.25 -16.15 -4.97
C LEU A 290 -16.65 -16.55 -3.54
N SER A 291 -15.66 -16.76 -2.67
CA SER A 291 -15.85 -17.12 -1.26
C SER A 291 -15.57 -15.96 -0.32
N PHE A 292 -14.71 -15.03 -0.76
CA PHE A 292 -14.34 -13.81 -0.05
C PHE A 292 -14.51 -12.59 -0.95
N PHE A 293 -15.19 -11.57 -0.42
CA PHE A 293 -15.33 -10.26 -1.05
C PHE A 293 -14.89 -9.14 -0.10
N GLY A 294 -14.06 -8.21 -0.58
CA GLY A 294 -13.61 -7.05 0.16
C GLY A 294 -13.76 -5.75 -0.62
N GLU A 295 -14.42 -4.76 -0.04
CA GLU A 295 -14.59 -3.44 -0.63
C GLU A 295 -14.07 -2.38 0.36
N LYS A 296 -13.32 -1.43 -0.20
CA LYS A 296 -12.97 -0.17 0.45
C LYS A 296 -13.26 0.95 -0.56
N VAL A 297 -14.45 1.55 -0.47
CA VAL A 297 -14.98 2.54 -1.42
C VAL A 297 -15.59 3.71 -0.66
N TRP A 298 -15.44 4.92 -1.20
CA TRP A 298 -15.91 6.15 -0.56
C TRP A 298 -17.31 6.57 -1.01
N ASP A 299 -17.78 6.10 -2.17
CA ASP A 299 -19.05 6.48 -2.78
C ASP A 299 -20.13 5.37 -2.71
N ASP A 300 -21.39 5.80 -2.77
CA ASP A 300 -22.56 4.92 -2.83
C ASP A 300 -22.70 4.23 -4.21
N VAL A 301 -23.52 3.17 -4.29
CA VAL A 301 -23.79 2.41 -5.52
C VAL A 301 -24.49 3.30 -6.54
N GLY A 302 -23.72 3.77 -7.53
CA GLY A 302 -24.29 4.40 -8.71
C GLY A 302 -25.06 3.40 -9.58
N PRO A 303 -26.02 3.85 -10.41
CA PRO A 303 -26.74 2.98 -11.36
C PRO A 303 -25.80 2.23 -12.32
N LYS A 304 -24.57 2.71 -12.50
CA LYS A 304 -23.54 2.10 -13.35
C LYS A 304 -22.79 0.93 -12.70
N THR A 305 -22.83 0.75 -11.37
CA THR A 305 -22.21 -0.40 -10.68
C THR A 305 -23.21 -1.45 -10.19
N GLN A 306 -24.52 -1.21 -10.33
CA GLN A 306 -25.57 -2.15 -9.92
C GLN A 306 -25.41 -3.55 -10.52
N TRP A 307 -24.95 -3.66 -11.77
CA TRP A 307 -24.69 -4.95 -12.41
C TRP A 307 -23.65 -5.78 -11.63
N PHE A 308 -22.61 -5.13 -11.09
CA PHE A 308 -21.53 -5.78 -10.35
C PHE A 308 -22.01 -6.22 -8.97
N TRP A 309 -22.70 -5.33 -8.26
CA TRP A 309 -23.27 -5.63 -6.95
C TRP A 309 -24.34 -6.73 -6.99
N SER A 310 -25.11 -6.79 -8.07
CA SER A 310 -26.05 -7.90 -8.31
C SER A 310 -25.30 -9.24 -8.43
N LEU A 311 -24.17 -9.29 -9.14
CA LEU A 311 -23.34 -10.50 -9.25
C LEU A 311 -22.72 -10.91 -7.91
N VAL A 312 -22.34 -9.94 -7.07
CA VAL A 312 -21.82 -10.20 -5.72
C VAL A 312 -22.90 -10.81 -4.83
N ARG A 313 -24.10 -10.20 -4.81
CA ARG A 313 -25.27 -10.73 -4.08
C ARG A 313 -25.63 -12.15 -4.51
N ASP A 314 -25.63 -12.39 -5.81
CA ASP A 314 -26.06 -13.65 -6.41
C ASP A 314 -24.95 -14.73 -6.35
N SER A 315 -23.82 -14.46 -5.67
CA SER A 315 -22.74 -15.43 -5.49
C SER A 315 -23.12 -16.51 -4.45
N PRO A 316 -23.19 -17.78 -4.83
CA PRO A 316 -23.63 -18.87 -3.94
C PRO A 316 -22.57 -19.28 -2.91
N SER A 317 -21.30 -19.06 -3.22
CA SER A 317 -20.16 -19.50 -2.40
C SER A 317 -19.66 -18.42 -1.44
N LEU A 318 -20.21 -17.19 -1.53
CA LEU A 318 -19.72 -16.04 -0.78
C LEU A 318 -20.10 -16.18 0.69
N THR A 319 -19.08 -16.35 1.53
CA THR A 319 -19.22 -16.59 2.97
C THR A 319 -18.58 -15.49 3.80
N HIS A 320 -17.61 -14.75 3.24
CA HIS A 320 -16.86 -13.72 3.94
C HIS A 320 -16.95 -12.40 3.18
N MET A 321 -17.42 -11.34 3.84
CA MET A 321 -17.58 -10.03 3.25
C MET A 321 -16.97 -8.96 4.16
N VAL A 322 -16.13 -8.10 3.58
CA VAL A 322 -15.54 -6.94 4.22
C VAL A 322 -15.97 -5.69 3.45
N VAL A 323 -16.61 -4.73 4.10
CA VAL A 323 -17.11 -3.50 3.45
C VAL A 323 -16.83 -2.27 4.31
N GLU A 324 -16.76 -1.09 3.70
CA GLU A 324 -16.82 0.18 4.43
C GLU A 324 -18.24 0.73 4.51
N VAL A 325 -19.03 0.51 3.45
CA VAL A 325 -20.43 0.94 3.35
C VAL A 325 -21.32 -0.29 3.22
N LEU A 326 -22.24 -0.48 4.17
CA LEU A 326 -23.18 -1.59 4.14
C LEU A 326 -24.36 -1.28 3.22
N LYS A 327 -24.66 -2.19 2.28
CA LYS A 327 -25.69 -2.02 1.26
C LYS A 327 -26.70 -3.18 1.33
N PRO A 328 -27.78 -3.08 2.12
CA PRO A 328 -28.68 -4.20 2.43
C PRO A 328 -29.18 -4.99 1.22
N ASP A 329 -29.54 -4.28 0.14
CA ASP A 329 -30.07 -4.86 -1.10
C ASP A 329 -29.11 -5.78 -1.86
N TYR A 330 -27.81 -5.70 -1.56
CA TYR A 330 -26.76 -6.45 -2.25
C TYR A 330 -26.03 -7.44 -1.33
N ILE A 331 -26.55 -7.67 -0.12
CA ILE A 331 -25.95 -8.61 0.83
C ILE A 331 -26.32 -10.05 0.44
N PRO A 332 -25.34 -10.95 0.30
CA PRO A 332 -25.60 -12.37 0.06
C PRO A 332 -26.24 -13.06 1.28
N SER A 333 -27.18 -13.97 1.04
CA SER A 333 -27.90 -14.68 2.12
C SER A 333 -27.09 -15.79 2.82
N ASN A 334 -26.04 -16.30 2.19
CA ASN A 334 -25.17 -17.38 2.72
C ASN A 334 -23.98 -16.85 3.54
N LEU A 335 -23.99 -15.56 3.88
CA LEU A 335 -22.86 -14.91 4.53
C LEU A 335 -22.65 -15.44 5.96
N GLN A 336 -21.42 -15.82 6.28
CA GLN A 336 -21.01 -16.34 7.59
C GLN A 336 -20.19 -15.33 8.39
N ILE A 337 -19.36 -14.52 7.71
CA ILE A 337 -18.53 -13.49 8.30
C ILE A 337 -18.80 -12.16 7.61
N LEU A 338 -19.22 -11.17 8.39
CA LEU A 338 -19.40 -9.80 7.94
C LEU A 338 -18.48 -8.90 8.75
N LYS A 339 -17.62 -8.14 8.05
CA LYS A 339 -16.76 -7.12 8.64
C LYS A 339 -17.10 -5.77 8.02
N ILE A 340 -17.41 -4.79 8.86
CA ILE A 340 -17.74 -3.43 8.44
C ILE A 340 -16.69 -2.48 9.02
N ASN A 341 -16.05 -1.69 8.17
CA ASN A 341 -15.08 -0.68 8.59
C ASN A 341 -15.62 0.74 8.33
N TYR A 342 -16.27 1.34 9.33
CA TYR A 342 -16.84 2.67 9.18
C TYR A 342 -15.73 3.74 9.13
N LYS A 343 -15.90 4.72 8.24
CA LYS A 343 -15.06 5.93 8.16
C LYS A 343 -15.71 7.15 8.80
N GLU A 344 -17.03 7.26 8.63
CA GLU A 344 -17.87 8.36 9.11
C GLU A 344 -18.92 7.82 10.11
N GLU A 345 -19.90 8.66 10.47
CA GLU A 345 -21.02 8.25 11.34
C GLU A 345 -21.74 7.03 10.74
N SER A 346 -21.97 6.02 11.58
CA SER A 346 -22.52 4.74 11.13
C SER A 346 -24.04 4.74 11.22
N ASP A 347 -24.74 4.40 10.14
CA ASP A 347 -26.19 4.20 10.19
C ASP A 347 -26.52 2.86 10.88
N CYS A 348 -26.98 2.94 12.14
CA CYS A 348 -27.39 1.75 12.90
C CYS A 348 -28.62 1.08 12.30
N GLY A 349 -29.51 1.83 11.64
CA GLY A 349 -30.74 1.29 11.06
C GLY A 349 -30.44 0.34 9.91
N VAL A 350 -29.58 0.77 8.99
CA VAL A 350 -29.12 -0.05 7.85
C VAL A 350 -28.45 -1.34 8.32
N LEU A 351 -27.65 -1.28 9.39
CA LEU A 351 -27.05 -2.47 10.01
C LEU A 351 -28.12 -3.43 10.55
N LEU A 352 -29.10 -2.92 11.30
CA LEU A 352 -30.13 -3.74 11.92
C LEU A 352 -31.05 -4.39 10.87
N GLU A 353 -31.39 -3.66 9.80
CA GLU A 353 -32.12 -4.20 8.65
C GLU A 353 -31.36 -5.34 7.98
N ALA A 354 -30.07 -5.14 7.69
CA ALA A 354 -29.22 -6.18 7.12
C ALA A 354 -29.14 -7.43 8.02
N LEU A 355 -28.97 -7.25 9.33
CA LEU A 355 -28.88 -8.36 10.28
C LEU A 355 -30.17 -9.19 10.34
N PHE A 356 -31.34 -8.60 10.05
CA PHE A 356 -32.61 -9.33 9.99
C PHE A 356 -32.62 -10.37 8.86
N HIS A 357 -31.93 -10.10 7.75
CA HIS A 357 -31.88 -10.98 6.59
C HIS A 357 -30.73 -12.01 6.64
N LEU A 358 -29.78 -11.84 7.56
CA LEU A 358 -28.54 -12.62 7.66
C LEU A 358 -28.64 -13.79 8.65
N SER A 359 -29.44 -14.81 8.32
CA SER A 359 -29.69 -15.94 9.22
C SER A 359 -28.50 -16.90 9.42
N ASN A 360 -27.55 -16.93 8.48
CA ASN A 360 -26.36 -17.80 8.54
C ASN A 360 -25.13 -17.14 9.18
N LEU A 361 -25.24 -15.88 9.59
CA LEU A 361 -24.12 -15.09 10.08
C LEU A 361 -23.61 -15.65 11.42
N ARG A 362 -22.31 -15.92 11.49
CA ARG A 362 -21.62 -16.45 12.66
C ARG A 362 -20.71 -15.44 13.32
N SER A 363 -20.07 -14.58 12.52
CA SER A 363 -19.14 -13.57 13.01
C SER A 363 -19.48 -12.19 12.45
N LEU A 364 -19.63 -11.22 13.34
CA LEU A 364 -19.80 -9.81 13.01
C LEU A 364 -18.64 -9.00 13.60
N TYR A 365 -17.95 -8.26 12.75
CA TYR A 365 -16.87 -7.35 13.13
C TYR A 365 -17.23 -5.92 12.72
N LEU A 366 -17.23 -4.99 13.67
CA LEU A 366 -17.52 -3.58 13.44
C LEU A 366 -16.29 -2.75 13.83
N HIS A 367 -15.73 -1.98 12.90
CA HIS A 367 -14.66 -1.02 13.16
C HIS A 367 -15.20 0.41 13.12
N SER A 368 -14.86 1.23 14.11
CA SER A 368 -15.25 2.64 14.19
C SER A 368 -16.76 2.87 14.19
N PHE A 369 -17.53 1.91 14.71
CA PHE A 369 -18.99 2.04 14.83
C PHE A 369 -19.35 3.11 15.86
N SER A 370 -19.98 4.18 15.39
CA SER A 370 -20.45 5.33 16.17
C SER A 370 -21.74 5.85 15.52
N PRO A 371 -22.90 5.38 15.99
CA PRO A 371 -24.17 5.76 15.39
C PRO A 371 -24.55 7.21 15.72
N ALA A 372 -25.15 7.90 14.75
CA ALA A 372 -25.64 9.24 14.96
C ALA A 372 -26.73 9.24 16.05
N PRO A 373 -26.78 10.25 16.93
CA PRO A 373 -27.71 10.28 18.06
C PRO A 373 -29.19 10.23 17.64
N ASP A 374 -29.51 10.68 16.42
CA ASP A 374 -30.87 10.74 15.89
C ASP A 374 -31.32 9.48 15.13
N SER A 375 -30.43 8.50 14.90
CA SER A 375 -30.69 7.30 14.07
C SER A 375 -31.84 6.40 14.56
N ILE A 376 -32.33 6.62 15.79
CA ILE A 376 -33.34 5.77 16.44
C ILE A 376 -34.76 6.29 16.21
N SER A 377 -34.92 7.59 15.94
CA SER A 377 -36.21 8.29 16.05
C SER A 377 -37.26 7.90 15.00
N GLN A 378 -36.91 7.08 14.00
CA GLN A 378 -37.80 6.71 12.88
C GLN A 378 -38.05 5.21 12.71
N MET A 379 -37.41 4.34 13.50
CA MET A 379 -37.56 2.88 13.33
C MET A 379 -38.60 2.28 14.28
N SER A 380 -39.50 1.45 13.74
CA SER A 380 -40.27 0.49 14.55
C SER A 380 -39.32 -0.61 15.03
N LEU A 381 -38.71 -0.40 16.20
CA LEU A 381 -37.72 -1.31 16.77
C LEU A 381 -38.39 -2.63 17.20
N HIS A 382 -38.41 -3.61 16.31
CA HIS A 382 -38.59 -5.01 16.70
C HIS A 382 -37.23 -5.55 17.12
N SER A 383 -37.13 -6.25 18.27
CA SER A 383 -35.88 -6.88 18.69
C SER A 383 -35.38 -7.83 17.59
N THR A 384 -34.16 -7.61 17.10
CA THR A 384 -33.55 -8.46 16.08
C THR A 384 -33.00 -9.71 16.75
N HIS A 385 -33.44 -10.86 16.25
CA HIS A 385 -33.10 -12.17 16.81
C HIS A 385 -32.21 -12.91 15.81
N THR A 386 -30.89 -12.74 15.94
CA THR A 386 -29.91 -13.44 15.10
C THR A 386 -29.44 -14.70 15.85
N ILE A 387 -30.14 -15.80 15.58
CA ILE A 387 -30.02 -17.07 16.30
C ILE A 387 -28.62 -17.70 16.17
N GLY A 388 -27.87 -17.38 15.09
CA GLY A 388 -26.62 -18.05 14.75
C GLY A 388 -25.32 -17.33 15.14
N LEU A 389 -25.38 -16.06 15.57
CA LEU A 389 -24.17 -15.26 15.77
C LEU A 389 -23.37 -15.74 16.99
N ARG A 390 -22.11 -16.11 16.79
CA ARG A 390 -21.20 -16.66 17.80
C ARG A 390 -20.11 -15.70 18.23
N ASP A 391 -19.70 -14.82 17.33
CA ASP A 391 -18.61 -13.88 17.52
C ASP A 391 -19.09 -12.46 17.19
N LEU A 392 -19.02 -11.57 18.17
CA LEU A 392 -19.25 -10.14 17.99
C LEU A 392 -18.01 -9.37 18.42
N THR A 393 -17.40 -8.64 17.49
CA THR A 393 -16.23 -7.80 17.76
C THR A 393 -16.51 -6.37 17.35
N VAL A 394 -16.34 -5.43 18.28
CA VAL A 394 -16.46 -3.99 18.05
C VAL A 394 -15.15 -3.33 18.42
N VAL A 395 -14.53 -2.62 17.48
CA VAL A 395 -13.20 -2.01 17.66
C VAL A 395 -13.26 -0.53 17.29
N ASN A 396 -12.59 0.32 18.07
CA ASN A 396 -12.48 1.75 17.84
C ASN A 396 -13.83 2.50 17.90
N SER A 397 -14.79 2.01 18.69
CA SER A 397 -16.01 2.78 19.01
C SER A 397 -15.66 3.93 19.97
N ASP A 398 -16.37 5.05 19.90
CA ASP A 398 -16.04 6.25 20.68
C ASP A 398 -16.19 5.99 22.19
N THR A 399 -17.33 5.44 22.61
CA THR A 399 -17.60 5.09 24.02
C THR A 399 -18.36 3.76 24.10
N LEU A 400 -18.55 3.22 25.31
CA LEU A 400 -19.44 2.07 25.47
C LEU A 400 -20.90 2.47 25.26
N SER A 401 -21.27 3.70 25.63
CA SER A 401 -22.64 4.22 25.49
C SER A 401 -23.08 4.41 24.04
N SER A 402 -22.15 4.64 23.10
CA SER A 402 -22.49 4.64 21.67
C SER A 402 -22.98 3.27 21.18
N LEU A 403 -22.77 2.19 21.94
CA LEU A 403 -23.29 0.85 21.65
C LEU A 403 -24.64 0.56 22.31
N ASP A 404 -25.15 1.45 23.16
CA ASP A 404 -26.42 1.25 23.88
C ASP A 404 -27.58 0.96 22.93
N VAL A 405 -27.60 1.66 21.78
CA VAL A 405 -28.59 1.47 20.72
C VAL A 405 -28.56 0.03 20.21
N LEU A 406 -27.38 -0.44 19.85
CA LEU A 406 -27.16 -1.79 19.34
C LEU A 406 -27.54 -2.84 20.40
N PHE A 407 -27.13 -2.62 21.65
CA PHE A 407 -27.44 -3.49 22.78
C PHE A 407 -28.89 -3.43 23.23
N SER A 408 -29.66 -2.40 22.90
CA SER A 408 -31.09 -2.36 23.24
C SER A 408 -31.94 -3.26 22.32
N VAL A 409 -31.49 -3.46 21.07
CA VAL A 409 -32.28 -4.14 20.03
C VAL A 409 -31.86 -5.60 19.83
N LEU A 410 -30.55 -5.90 19.89
CA LEU A 410 -30.04 -7.23 19.56
C LEU A 410 -30.39 -8.27 20.64
N THR A 411 -30.73 -9.48 20.22
CA THR A 411 -30.77 -10.65 21.11
C THR A 411 -30.01 -11.80 20.46
N LEU A 412 -28.90 -12.21 21.08
CA LEU A 412 -27.88 -13.08 20.49
C LEU A 412 -27.68 -14.36 21.32
N PRO A 413 -28.60 -15.34 21.25
CA PRO A 413 -28.59 -16.50 22.15
C PRO A 413 -27.42 -17.47 21.93
N ALA A 414 -26.83 -17.50 20.73
CA ALA A 414 -25.68 -18.36 20.41
C ALA A 414 -24.31 -17.68 20.64
N LEU A 415 -24.28 -16.45 21.18
CA LEU A 415 -23.05 -15.69 21.31
C LEU A 415 -22.08 -16.39 22.29
N SER A 416 -20.86 -16.62 21.82
CA SER A 416 -19.81 -17.31 22.58
C SER A 416 -18.58 -16.42 22.83
N SER A 417 -18.40 -15.38 22.03
CA SER A 417 -17.25 -14.47 22.07
C SER A 417 -17.73 -13.04 21.83
N LEU A 418 -17.46 -12.17 22.80
CA LEU A 418 -17.76 -10.74 22.74
C LEU A 418 -16.50 -9.93 23.01
N LYS A 419 -16.10 -9.09 22.05
CA LYS A 419 -14.89 -8.27 22.15
C LYS A 419 -15.21 -6.81 21.85
N ILE A 420 -14.96 -5.93 22.79
CA ILE A 420 -15.24 -4.50 22.67
C ILE A 420 -13.96 -3.73 23.00
N PHE A 421 -13.52 -2.90 22.07
CA PHE A 421 -12.38 -2.01 22.22
C PHE A 421 -12.81 -0.58 21.88
N THR A 422 -12.90 0.30 22.88
CA THR A 422 -13.22 1.71 22.65
C THR A 422 -11.96 2.55 22.46
N SER A 423 -12.12 3.67 21.78
CA SER A 423 -11.08 4.65 21.51
C SER A 423 -11.64 6.03 21.82
N GLN A 424 -11.12 6.67 22.86
CA GLN A 424 -11.34 8.10 23.06
C GLN A 424 -10.72 8.86 21.88
N ARG A 425 -11.50 9.12 20.83
CA ARG A 425 -11.23 10.28 19.99
C ARG A 425 -11.42 11.48 20.91
N ILE A 426 -10.33 12.08 21.38
CA ILE A 426 -10.37 13.45 21.85
C ILE A 426 -10.83 14.22 20.62
N SER A 427 -12.11 14.58 20.57
CA SER A 427 -12.64 15.49 19.57
C SER A 427 -11.82 16.77 19.70
N ARG A 428 -10.78 16.90 18.86
CA ARG A 428 -10.17 18.19 18.58
C ARG A 428 -11.21 18.94 17.77
N THR A 429 -12.22 19.47 18.45
CA THR A 429 -13.05 20.52 17.90
C THR A 429 -12.10 21.68 17.62
N SER A 430 -11.78 21.85 16.34
CA SER A 430 -11.05 23.00 15.84
C SER A 430 -11.81 24.26 16.24
N GLY A 431 -11.18 25.16 17.01
CA GLY A 431 -11.58 26.57 17.01
C GLY A 431 -11.55 27.30 18.33
N ASP A 432 -11.82 26.67 19.47
CA ASP A 432 -11.89 27.40 20.75
C ASP A 432 -10.77 26.97 21.71
N HIS A 433 -9.89 27.93 22.01
CA HIS A 433 -8.75 27.77 22.89
C HIS A 433 -9.10 27.76 24.40
N ASP A 434 -10.39 27.70 24.78
CA ASP A 434 -10.85 28.04 26.14
C ASP A 434 -11.70 26.99 26.87
N THR A 435 -11.49 25.69 26.64
CA THR A 435 -12.09 24.64 27.51
C THR A 435 -11.08 23.60 27.98
N TYR A 436 -10.05 24.05 28.70
CA TYR A 436 -9.20 23.18 29.52
C TYR A 436 -9.88 22.67 30.82
N GLN A 437 -11.20 22.84 30.96
CA GLN A 437 -11.92 22.58 32.22
C GLN A 437 -13.02 21.50 32.19
N ASP A 438 -13.47 21.00 31.03
CA ASP A 438 -14.52 19.96 31.00
C ASP A 438 -14.01 18.51 31.03
N VAL A 439 -12.70 18.33 31.06
CA VAL A 439 -12.04 17.02 31.09
C VAL A 439 -12.01 16.42 32.52
N ALA A 440 -12.36 17.22 33.54
CA ALA A 440 -12.34 16.83 34.95
C ALA A 440 -13.63 16.15 35.45
N THR A 441 -14.63 15.95 34.59
CA THR A 441 -15.91 15.31 34.95
C THR A 441 -16.17 14.06 34.12
N ILE A 442 -15.19 13.15 34.03
CA ILE A 442 -15.51 11.73 33.82
C ILE A 442 -16.10 11.23 35.15
N SER A 443 -17.35 11.61 35.40
CA SER A 443 -18.17 11.04 36.45
C SER A 443 -18.17 9.53 36.22
N TYR A 444 -17.70 8.79 37.24
CA TYR A 444 -18.05 7.40 37.46
C TYR A 444 -19.57 7.32 37.50
N ARG A 445 -20.20 7.18 36.35
CA ARG A 445 -21.59 6.75 36.31
C ARG A 445 -21.56 5.24 36.34
N ASP A 446 -22.11 4.67 37.41
CA ASP A 446 -22.25 3.23 37.61
C ASP A 446 -23.10 2.54 36.53
N ASP A 447 -23.81 3.31 35.70
CA ASP A 447 -24.77 2.82 34.71
C ASP A 447 -24.15 2.49 33.33
N ARG A 448 -22.85 2.73 33.09
CA ARG A 448 -22.24 2.57 31.76
C ARG A 448 -22.31 1.15 31.21
N LEU A 449 -22.39 0.15 32.07
CA LEU A 449 -22.52 -1.26 31.69
C LEU A 449 -23.99 -1.74 31.66
N ALA A 450 -24.96 -0.89 32.00
CA ALA A 450 -26.36 -1.30 32.17
C ALA A 450 -26.96 -1.87 30.87
N SER A 451 -26.74 -1.22 29.72
CA SER A 451 -27.23 -1.70 28.43
C SER A 451 -26.58 -3.02 28.02
N LEU A 452 -25.26 -3.16 28.26
CA LEU A 452 -24.54 -4.39 28.00
C LEU A 452 -25.04 -5.53 28.89
N HIS A 453 -25.25 -5.26 30.18
CA HIS A 453 -25.80 -6.22 31.13
C HIS A 453 -27.21 -6.65 30.71
N ALA A 454 -28.09 -5.70 30.38
CA ALA A 454 -29.44 -5.98 29.89
C ALA A 454 -29.42 -6.81 28.59
N PHE A 455 -28.48 -6.52 27.68
CA PHE A 455 -28.26 -7.29 26.46
C PHE A 455 -27.84 -8.73 26.74
N LEU A 456 -26.84 -8.95 27.60
CA LEU A 456 -26.36 -10.29 27.95
C LEU A 456 -27.43 -11.09 28.68
N ALA A 457 -28.14 -10.47 29.64
CA ALA A 457 -29.24 -11.09 30.35
C ALA A 457 -30.37 -11.49 29.39
N ARG A 458 -30.78 -10.59 28.49
CA ARG A 458 -31.81 -10.86 27.47
C ARG A 458 -31.38 -11.95 26.48
N SER A 459 -30.09 -11.99 26.14
CA SER A 459 -29.56 -12.99 25.20
C SER A 459 -29.37 -14.36 25.86
N SER A 460 -29.13 -14.42 27.17
CA SER A 460 -28.89 -15.67 27.92
C SER A 460 -27.85 -16.58 27.22
N CYS A 461 -26.80 -15.95 26.67
CA CYS A 461 -25.85 -16.61 25.79
C CYS A 461 -24.76 -17.38 26.56
N PRO A 462 -24.22 -18.48 26.00
CA PRO A 462 -23.16 -19.27 26.64
C PRO A 462 -21.78 -18.63 26.41
N LEU A 463 -21.57 -17.42 26.93
CA LEU A 463 -20.37 -16.64 26.67
C LEU A 463 -19.13 -17.34 27.25
N ARG A 464 -18.12 -17.56 26.40
CA ARG A 464 -16.83 -18.18 26.76
C ARG A 464 -15.68 -17.19 26.77
N GLU A 465 -15.73 -16.17 25.93
CA GLU A 465 -14.70 -15.13 25.85
C GLU A 465 -15.35 -13.74 25.95
N LEU A 466 -14.87 -12.93 26.89
CA LEU A 466 -15.24 -11.53 27.06
C LEU A 466 -13.99 -10.66 27.09
N VAL A 467 -13.87 -9.74 26.13
CA VAL A 467 -12.81 -8.73 26.10
C VAL A 467 -13.47 -7.35 26.16
N LEU A 468 -13.15 -6.57 27.20
CA LEU A 468 -13.73 -5.24 27.42
C LEU A 468 -12.61 -4.23 27.71
N HIS A 469 -12.19 -3.54 26.67
CA HIS A 469 -11.15 -2.51 26.70
C HIS A 469 -11.82 -1.16 26.49
N ALA A 470 -12.21 -0.49 27.58
CA ALA A 470 -13.06 0.71 27.52
C ALA A 470 -12.68 1.78 28.54
N GLU A 471 -13.49 2.85 28.59
CA GLU A 471 -13.52 3.87 29.66
C GLU A 471 -13.59 3.20 31.06
N PRO A 472 -13.23 3.92 32.15
CA PRO A 472 -13.39 3.40 33.51
C PRO A 472 -14.84 2.99 33.84
N TYR A 473 -14.98 1.86 34.51
CA TYR A 473 -16.22 1.29 35.02
C TYR A 473 -16.04 0.88 36.49
N SER A 474 -17.12 0.84 37.27
CA SER A 474 -17.05 0.40 38.67
C SER A 474 -16.87 -1.11 38.78
N SER A 475 -16.22 -1.55 39.86
CA SER A 475 -16.02 -2.96 40.17
C SER A 475 -17.34 -3.72 40.28
N ASP A 476 -18.35 -3.09 40.90
CA ASP A 476 -19.65 -3.71 41.16
C ASP A 476 -20.43 -3.96 39.86
N ALA A 477 -20.31 -3.06 38.89
CA ALA A 477 -20.90 -3.23 37.57
C ALA A 477 -20.25 -4.37 36.76
N VAL A 478 -18.96 -4.65 36.98
CA VAL A 478 -18.28 -5.80 36.37
C VAL A 478 -18.67 -7.10 37.07
N LEU A 479 -18.75 -7.11 38.40
CA LEU A 479 -19.13 -8.31 39.14
C LEU A 479 -20.53 -8.77 38.78
N SER A 480 -21.49 -7.86 38.76
CA SER A 480 -22.87 -8.16 38.34
C SER A 480 -22.95 -8.70 36.90
N LEU A 481 -22.04 -8.26 36.01
CA LEU A 481 -21.90 -8.82 34.67
C LEU A 481 -21.39 -10.28 34.69
N LEU A 482 -20.41 -10.58 35.55
CA LEU A 482 -19.76 -11.89 35.62
C LEU A 482 -20.61 -12.94 36.34
N GLU A 483 -21.39 -12.55 37.36
CA GLU A 483 -22.29 -13.45 38.11
C GLU A 483 -23.29 -14.17 37.18
N ASN A 484 -23.67 -13.52 36.08
CA ASN A 484 -24.60 -14.06 35.09
C ASN A 484 -23.92 -14.88 33.98
N GLN A 485 -22.62 -15.17 34.07
CA GLN A 485 -21.83 -15.81 33.01
C GLN A 485 -20.99 -17.02 33.52
N PRO A 486 -21.63 -18.11 33.96
CA PRO A 486 -20.95 -19.26 34.57
C PRO A 486 -20.05 -20.05 33.60
N GLY A 487 -20.17 -19.84 32.28
CA GLY A 487 -19.40 -20.55 31.25
C GLY A 487 -18.15 -19.81 30.75
N LEU A 488 -17.80 -18.68 31.37
CA LEU A 488 -16.74 -17.81 30.90
C LEU A 488 -15.35 -18.42 31.17
N VAL A 489 -14.56 -18.61 30.11
CA VAL A 489 -13.21 -19.21 30.16
C VAL A 489 -12.11 -18.18 29.93
N GLY A 490 -12.40 -17.13 29.16
CA GLY A 490 -11.48 -16.03 28.87
C GLY A 490 -12.08 -14.69 29.24
N LEU A 491 -11.38 -13.94 30.10
CA LEU A 491 -11.73 -12.58 30.47
C LEU A 491 -10.52 -11.66 30.28
N SER A 492 -10.67 -10.59 29.51
CA SER A 492 -9.67 -9.54 29.37
C SER A 492 -10.31 -8.18 29.60
N LEU A 493 -9.99 -7.58 30.73
CA LEU A 493 -10.43 -6.24 31.11
C LEU A 493 -9.24 -5.29 31.00
N LYS A 494 -9.42 -4.19 30.27
CA LYS A 494 -8.43 -3.12 30.21
C LYS A 494 -9.13 -1.79 30.41
N ILE A 495 -8.80 -1.11 31.49
CA ILE A 495 -9.27 0.25 31.74
C ILE A 495 -8.31 1.22 31.07
N ARG A 496 -8.84 2.09 30.21
CA ARG A 496 -8.09 3.26 29.75
C ARG A 496 -8.18 4.34 30.82
N VAL A 497 -7.04 4.61 31.46
CA VAL A 497 -6.87 5.78 32.30
C VAL A 497 -6.41 6.95 31.43
N PRO A 498 -7.14 8.08 31.37
CA PRO A 498 -6.67 9.26 30.67
C PRO A 498 -5.28 9.74 31.10
N PRO A 499 -4.50 10.37 30.19
CA PRO A 499 -3.09 10.73 30.43
C PRO A 499 -2.86 11.79 31.52
N TYR A 500 -3.92 12.46 31.99
CA TYR A 500 -3.88 13.48 33.04
C TYR A 500 -4.31 12.96 34.42
N TRP A 501 -4.56 11.65 34.56
CA TRP A 501 -4.93 11.05 35.85
C TRP A 501 -3.67 10.85 36.72
N PRO A 502 -3.68 11.21 38.02
CA PRO A 502 -2.58 10.89 38.93
C PRO A 502 -2.30 9.38 38.97
N GLU A 503 -1.03 8.98 38.80
CA GLU A 503 -0.57 7.58 38.77
C GLU A 503 -1.07 6.74 39.95
N SER A 504 -1.26 7.36 41.12
CA SER A 504 -1.77 6.71 42.34
C SER A 504 -3.20 6.17 42.22
N ALA A 505 -4.07 6.81 41.44
CA ALA A 505 -5.45 6.36 41.24
C ALA A 505 -5.55 5.21 40.23
N SER A 506 -4.70 5.21 39.20
CA SER A 506 -4.56 4.13 38.22
C SER A 506 -4.11 2.82 38.85
N ILE A 507 -3.26 2.91 39.88
CA ILE A 507 -2.71 1.76 40.60
C ILE A 507 -3.77 1.14 41.52
N LEU A 508 -4.51 1.95 42.28
CA LEU A 508 -5.57 1.45 43.17
C LEU A 508 -6.68 0.70 42.41
N MET A 509 -7.14 1.25 41.29
CA MET A 509 -8.20 0.62 40.49
C MET A 509 -7.78 -0.71 39.84
N ASN A 510 -6.53 -0.81 39.36
CA ASN A 510 -6.02 -2.06 38.79
C ASN A 510 -5.83 -3.14 39.87
N VAL A 511 -5.43 -2.77 41.09
CA VAL A 511 -5.23 -3.71 42.19
C VAL A 511 -6.57 -4.32 42.65
N ASP A 512 -7.62 -3.51 42.78
CA ASP A 512 -8.95 -4.00 43.18
C ASP A 512 -9.54 -4.95 42.13
N LEU A 513 -9.44 -4.61 40.84
CA LEU A 513 -9.94 -5.48 39.75
C LEU A 513 -9.16 -6.78 39.60
N VAL A 514 -7.83 -6.75 39.75
CA VAL A 514 -7.01 -7.98 39.66
C VAL A 514 -7.29 -8.91 40.85
N ALA A 515 -7.48 -8.36 42.05
CA ALA A 515 -7.87 -9.13 43.23
C ALA A 515 -9.28 -9.74 43.09
N LEU A 516 -10.23 -8.96 42.56
CA LEU A 516 -11.62 -9.37 42.35
C LEU A 516 -11.79 -10.42 41.25
N VAL A 517 -11.13 -10.26 40.11
CA VAL A 517 -11.15 -11.24 39.01
C VAL A 517 -10.47 -12.55 39.43
N SER A 518 -9.40 -12.49 40.23
CA SER A 518 -8.75 -13.69 40.77
C SER A 518 -9.66 -14.44 41.76
N ALA A 519 -10.51 -13.74 42.52
CA ALA A 519 -11.44 -14.33 43.46
C ALA A 519 -12.68 -14.96 42.80
N THR A 520 -13.19 -14.37 41.71
CA THR A 520 -14.34 -14.92 40.96
C THR A 520 -13.95 -16.13 40.10
N ILE A 521 -12.76 -16.14 39.48
CA ILE A 521 -12.28 -17.29 38.69
C ILE A 521 -11.92 -18.50 39.58
N THR A 522 -11.56 -18.28 40.84
CA THR A 522 -11.26 -19.38 41.79
C THR A 522 -12.49 -19.97 42.46
N THR A 523 -13.69 -19.38 42.26
CA THR A 523 -14.94 -19.79 42.92
C THR A 523 -16.02 -20.33 41.98
N SER A 524 -15.77 -20.44 40.66
CA SER A 524 -16.70 -21.08 39.69
C SER A 524 -16.32 -22.51 39.31
#